data_AF-A0A2H9UHZ9-F1
#
_entry.id   AF-A0A2H9UHZ9-F1
#
_cell.length_a   1.000
_cell.length_b   1.000
_cell.length_c   1.000
_cell.angle_alpha   90.00
_cell.angle_beta   90.00
_cell.angle_gamma   90.00
#
_symmetry.space_group_name_H-M   'P 1'
#
loop_
_entity.id
_entity.type
_entity.pdbx_description
1 polymer ?
#
loop_
_entity_poly.entity_id
_entity_poly.type
_entity_poly.pdbx_seq_one_letter_code
_entity_poly.pdbx_strand_id
1 'polypeptide(L)' 'MGQVLHSSATTTQAVRRAIQNSQESLRTLAKRYGINQKTVAKWKKRTSVDDLTTGPKNPRSSVLSPEDEA' A
#
# COMPACT_ATOMS: atom_id res chain seq x y z
N MET A 1 10.94 4.72 -10.95
CA MET A 1 11.20 3.90 -9.75
C MET A 1 10.15 2.81 -9.74
N GLY A 2 10.52 1.56 -10.01
CA GLY A 2 9.57 0.45 -10.02
C GLY A 2 9.00 0.20 -8.62
N GLN A 3 7.70 -0.07 -8.52
CA GLN A 3 7.09 -0.42 -7.25
C GLN A 3 7.63 -1.77 -6.79
N VAL A 4 8.42 -1.78 -5.71
CA VAL A 4 8.87 -3.02 -5.07
C VAL A 4 7.72 -3.54 -4.21
N LEU A 5 7.00 -4.52 -4.73
CA LEU A 5 5.94 -5.20 -4.01
C LEU A 5 6.44 -6.56 -3.52
N HIS A 6 5.98 -6.95 -2.34
CA HIS A 6 6.16 -8.32 -1.86
C HIS A 6 5.52 -9.31 -2.84
N SER A 7 6.12 -10.50 -3.01
CA SER A 7 5.68 -11.50 -4.00
C SER A 7 4.22 -11.98 -3.80
N SER A 8 3.71 -11.90 -2.57
CA SER A 8 2.30 -12.24 -2.26
C SER A 8 1.34 -11.03 -2.32
N ALA A 9 1.79 -9.86 -2.77
CA ALA A 9 0.93 -8.68 -2.81
C ALA A 9 -0.09 -8.77 -3.96
N THR A 10 -1.35 -8.96 -3.61
CA THR A 10 -2.46 -9.05 -4.60
C THR A 10 -2.82 -7.68 -5.19
N THR A 11 -2.60 -6.58 -4.46
CA THR A 11 -3.02 -5.23 -4.88
C THR A 11 -1.84 -4.37 -5.30
N THR A 12 -1.61 -4.27 -6.61
CA THR A 12 -0.57 -3.45 -7.22
C THR A 12 -0.99 -1.98 -7.33
N GLN A 13 -0.05 -1.06 -7.56
CA GLN A 13 -0.35 0.37 -7.79
C GLN A 13 -1.36 0.57 -8.92
N ALA A 14 -1.28 -0.22 -9.99
CA ALA A 14 -2.24 -0.16 -11.09
C ALA A 14 -3.67 -0.47 -10.62
N VAL A 15 -3.85 -1.54 -9.83
CA VAL A 15 -5.17 -1.92 -9.28
C VAL A 15 -5.67 -0.86 -8.30
N ARG A 16 -4.80 -0.36 -7.41
CA ARG A 16 -5.13 0.69 -6.43
C ARG A 16 -5.58 1.98 -7.14
N ARG A 17 -4.89 2.40 -8.21
CA ARG A 17 -5.24 3.57 -9.04
C ARG A 17 -6.55 3.36 -9.79
N ALA A 18 -6.79 2.15 -10.32
CA ALA A 18 -8.03 1.82 -10.99
C ALA A 18 -9.23 1.86 -10.02
N ILE A 19 -9.04 1.42 -8.77
CA ILE A 19 -10.08 1.50 -7.72
C ILE A 19 -10.41 2.96 -7.37
N GLN A 20 -9.40 3.82 -7.24
CA GLN A 20 -9.63 5.25 -6.95
C GLN A 20 -10.40 5.97 -8.06
N ASN A 21 -10.04 5.73 -9.33
CA ASN A 21 -10.68 6.39 -10.47
C ASN A 21 -12.05 5.81 -10.85
N SER A 22 -12.44 4.65 -10.28
CA SER A 22 -13.69 3.97 -10.66
C SER A 22 -14.89 4.45 -9.83
N GLN A 23 -15.95 4.83 -10.54
CA GLN A 23 -17.27 5.12 -9.95
C GLN A 23 -18.11 3.86 -9.72
N GLU A 24 -17.63 2.69 -10.16
CA GLU A 24 -18.34 1.42 -10.00
C GLU A 24 -18.56 1.04 -8.52
N SER A 25 -19.52 0.14 -8.31
CA SER A 25 -19.81 -0.39 -6.98
C SER A 25 -18.62 -1.19 -6.43
N LEU A 26 -18.48 -1.23 -5.10
CA LEU A 26 -17.45 -2.01 -4.42
C LEU A 26 -17.50 -3.49 -4.79
N ARG A 27 -18.71 -4.03 -4.99
CA ARG A 27 -18.95 -5.44 -5.33
C ARG A 27 -18.44 -5.78 -6.73
N THR A 28 -18.63 -4.88 -7.69
CA THR A 28 -18.13 -5.03 -9.07
C THR A 28 -16.61 -5.06 -9.09
N LEU A 29 -15.96 -4.11 -8.41
CA LEU A 29 -14.50 -4.02 -8.34
C LEU A 29 -13.89 -5.21 -7.59
N ALA A 30 -14.52 -5.64 -6.50
CA ALA A 30 -14.11 -6.83 -5.75
C ALA A 30 -14.10 -8.09 -6.63
N LYS A 31 -15.17 -8.29 -7.42
CA LYS A 31 -15.28 -9.44 -8.34
C LYS A 31 -14.25 -9.36 -9.48
N ARG A 32 -14.02 -8.18 -10.06
CA ARG A 32 -13.07 -7.99 -11.16
C ARG A 32 -11.63 -8.30 -10.75
N TYR A 33 -11.22 -7.80 -9.58
CA TYR A 33 -9.84 -7.94 -9.10
C TYR A 33 -9.63 -9.11 -8.14
N GLY A 34 -10.67 -9.89 -7.83
CA GLY A 34 -10.58 -11.04 -6.91
C GLY A 34 -10.21 -10.65 -5.47
N ILE A 35 -10.54 -9.43 -5.04
CA ILE A 35 -10.18 -8.89 -3.72
C ILE A 35 -11.42 -8.66 -2.85
N ASN A 36 -11.22 -8.63 -1.52
CA ASN A 36 -12.30 -8.34 -0.59
C ASN A 36 -12.87 -6.92 -0.79
N GLN A 37 -14.18 -6.76 -0.72
CA GLN A 37 -14.86 -5.46 -0.80
C GLN A 37 -14.33 -4.46 0.25
N LYS A 38 -13.93 -4.93 1.45
CA LYS A 38 -13.31 -4.08 2.47
C LYS A 38 -11.99 -3.46 1.97
N THR A 39 -11.22 -4.20 1.18
CA THR A 39 -9.98 -3.72 0.56
C THR A 39 -10.27 -2.65 -0.49
N VAL A 40 -11.30 -2.85 -1.32
CA VAL A 40 -11.75 -1.84 -2.29
C VAL A 40 -12.19 -0.57 -1.57
N ALA A 41 -13.01 -0.69 -0.52
CA ALA A 41 -13.47 0.45 0.27
C ALA A 41 -12.31 1.22 0.92
N LYS A 42 -11.32 0.49 1.46
CA LYS A 42 -10.10 1.07 2.03
C LYS A 42 -9.34 1.88 0.98
N TRP A 43 -9.10 1.33 -0.21
CA TRP A 43 -8.36 2.01 -1.28
C TRP A 43 -9.12 3.21 -1.85
N LYS A 44 -10.44 3.13 -1.98
CA LYS A 44 -11.28 4.24 -2.45
C LYS A 44 -11.29 5.43 -1.50
N LYS A 45 -11.10 5.20 -0.19
CA LYS A 45 -10.99 6.26 0.84
C LYS A 45 -9.58 6.83 1.00
N ARG A 46 -8.54 6.17 0.49
CA ARG A 46 -7.16 6.66 0.60
C ARG A 46 -6.92 7.78 -0.39
N THR A 47 -6.09 8.75 -0.01
CA THR A 47 -5.66 9.86 -0.86
C THR A 47 -4.48 9.47 -1.75
N SER A 48 -3.59 8.60 -1.27
CA SER A 48 -2.42 8.13 -2.03
C SER A 48 -2.47 6.63 -2.34
N VAL A 49 -1.91 6.29 -3.49
CA VAL A 49 -1.77 4.95 -4.07
C VAL A 49 -0.40 4.35 -3.74
N ASP A 50 0.57 5.22 -3.49
CA ASP A 50 1.97 4.88 -3.25
C ASP A 50 2.15 4.17 -1.92
N ASP A 51 3.17 3.32 -1.90
CA ASP A 51 3.60 2.66 -0.67
C ASP A 51 4.50 3.63 0.09
N LEU A 52 3.95 4.23 1.14
CA LEU A 52 4.71 5.13 2.00
C LEU A 52 5.47 4.28 3.02
N THR A 53 6.78 4.52 3.12
CA THR A 53 7.62 3.94 4.16
C THR A 53 7.02 4.28 5.51
N THR A 54 6.53 3.27 6.21
CA THR A 54 5.94 3.44 7.53
C THR A 54 7.06 3.26 8.56
N GLY A 55 7.63 4.36 9.02
CA GLY A 55 8.73 4.34 9.99
C GLY A 55 9.35 5.72 10.21
N PRO A 56 10.17 5.89 11.26
CA PRO A 56 10.91 7.13 11.47
C PRO A 56 11.86 7.37 10.28
N LYS A 57 11.92 8.64 9.82
CA LYS A 57 12.80 9.05 8.70
C LYS A 57 14.27 8.68 8.94
N ASN A 58 14.69 8.64 10.20
CA ASN A 58 16.00 8.21 10.64
C ASN A 58 15.82 7.01 11.58
N PRO A 59 15.86 5.76 11.08
CA PRO A 59 15.90 4.60 11.96
C PRO A 59 17.22 4.64 12.72
N ARG A 60 17.16 4.77 14.04
CA ARG A 60 18.30 4.61 14.95
C ARG A 60 17.89 3.69 16.08
N SER A 61 18.81 2.88 16.55
CA SER A 61 18.63 2.06 17.73
C SER A 61 18.40 2.95 18.94
N SER A 62 17.43 2.57 19.78
CA SER A 62 17.26 3.20 21.09
C SER A 62 18.21 2.62 22.15
N VAL A 63 18.97 1.58 21.79
CA VAL A 63 19.81 0.79 22.71
C VAL A 63 21.30 0.97 22.40
N LEU A 64 21.65 1.18 21.13
CA LEU A 64 23.04 1.33 20.69
C LEU A 64 23.41 2.80 20.60
N SER A 65 24.62 3.12 21.06
CA SER A 65 25.22 4.42 20.82
C SER A 65 25.62 4.52 19.33
N PRO A 66 25.73 5.73 18.76
CA PRO A 66 26.06 5.90 17.34
C PRO A 66 27.42 5.30 16.93
N GLU A 67 28.31 5.05 17.89
CA GLU A 67 29.58 4.36 17.69
C GLU A 67 29.46 2.83 17.52
N ASP A 68 28.43 2.21 18.11
CA ASP A 68 28.17 0.76 18.00
C ASP A 68 27.36 0.38 16.74
N GLU A 69 26.80 1.37 16.03
CA GLU A 69 26.05 1.17 14.77
C GLU A 69 26.93 1.19 13.51
N ALA A 70 28.23 1.50 13.62
CA ALA A 70 29.18 1.59 12.50
C ALA A 70 29.76 0.23 12.08
#